data_AF-R7Z4Z1-F1
#
_entry.id   AF-R7Z4Z1-F1
#
_cell.length_a   1.000
_cell.length_b   1.000
_cell.length_c   1.000
_cell.angle_alpha   90.00
_cell.angle_beta   90.00
_cell.angle_gamma   90.00
#
_symmetry.space_group_name_H-M   'P 1'
#
loop_
_entity.id
_entity.type
_entity.pdbx_description
1 polymer ?
#
loop_
_entity_poly.entity_id
_entity_poly.type
_entity_poly.pdbx_seq_one_letter_code
_entity_poly.pdbx_strand_id
1 'polypeptide(L)'
;MAKRKNKKRKRDSVVDRPDGQDVGASSAPPAPPSRSRDRKTDTIENPNLIEVGPRKKVFSLEEILKDTVANSLGSGSLSLSANTSTNGEPEMAPAPPTPAESATPGPHPSFIEVAKPYVFQQKLERCLNAIGMNEAKEDSIRLQGVTWIDNIRRAMQLPVRTYNTAVVYYHKFRLVHSDNEYDNIHAAAAALFMACKIEDTLKKSREILCASWNLKLAPAEHLTPDDPFFDPGSKTLIGYERLMLEAAGFDFRSRHPQRLVLKLCKSLNYPRSTVGKTAYNMSLDLYRTFAPLKQTTATVAIASVELAARLCDADLTRLGTGTGERGIKYRRWGTTRAEVMETLLDLLDLYTHHKPSTLAGPSWPLDSFINIRITLNQEAATNDYPRYTQSATAPATAKEKTKSASAKETNGVARNGAKETTNGTADTSPAAAVLAIGGRGQIGTVRFMLDAARARGEKRTVESYFTAEEEEVEVEVEVERPKRSR
;
A
#
# COMPACT_ATOMS: atom_id res chain seq x y z
N MET A 1 57.67 -4.44 -19.83
CA MET A 1 59.10 -4.05 -19.97
C MET A 1 59.27 -2.56 -19.62
N ALA A 2 60.48 -2.13 -19.23
CA ALA A 2 61.00 -0.74 -19.08
C ALA A 2 60.04 0.40 -18.64
N LYS A 3 60.08 0.85 -17.37
CA LYS A 3 60.94 1.95 -16.82
C LYS A 3 60.56 3.37 -17.32
N ARG A 4 59.84 4.15 -16.49
CA ARG A 4 60.37 5.17 -15.52
C ARG A 4 60.90 6.47 -16.15
N LYS A 5 60.32 7.61 -15.75
CA LYS A 5 60.99 8.55 -14.81
C LYS A 5 60.02 9.56 -14.17
N ASN A 6 60.34 9.89 -12.93
CA ASN A 6 59.63 10.79 -12.02
C ASN A 6 60.47 12.06 -11.88
N LYS A 7 59.87 13.25 -11.71
CA LYS A 7 60.59 14.41 -11.13
C LYS A 7 59.64 15.24 -10.28
N LYS A 8 60.09 15.57 -9.06
CA LYS A 8 59.35 16.24 -7.98
C LYS A 8 60.31 17.18 -7.25
N ARG A 9 59.77 18.16 -6.53
CA ARG A 9 60.44 19.12 -5.59
C ARG A 9 61.06 20.37 -6.22
N LYS A 10 61.22 21.50 -5.51
CA LYS A 10 60.52 22.17 -4.36
C LYS A 10 61.33 23.45 -4.03
N ARG A 11 60.77 24.37 -3.21
CA ARG A 11 61.39 25.49 -2.47
C ARG A 11 61.41 26.87 -3.15
N ASP A 12 61.52 28.00 -2.44
CA ASP A 12 60.94 28.52 -1.15
C ASP A 12 61.61 29.90 -0.90
N SER A 13 60.83 30.99 -0.70
CA SER A 13 61.17 32.28 -0.05
C SER A 13 59.97 33.24 -0.26
N VAL A 14 59.40 34.01 0.68
CA VAL A 14 59.75 34.58 2.01
C VAL A 14 60.71 35.78 1.97
N VAL A 15 60.13 36.99 2.13
CA VAL A 15 60.69 38.16 2.83
C VAL A 15 59.51 38.91 3.52
N ASP A 16 59.76 39.45 4.72
CA ASP A 16 58.85 40.12 5.66
C ASP A 16 58.64 41.65 5.42
N ARG A 17 57.48 42.19 5.87
CA ARG A 17 57.20 43.35 6.80
C ARG A 17 58.00 44.68 6.68
N PRO A 18 57.79 45.76 7.50
CA PRO A 18 56.84 46.03 8.61
C PRO A 18 56.07 47.38 8.47
N ASP A 19 55.52 48.02 9.52
CA ASP A 19 54.41 47.67 10.47
C ASP A 19 54.09 48.96 11.32
N GLY A 20 52.83 49.33 11.57
CA GLY A 20 52.40 50.48 12.42
C GLY A 20 50.98 51.01 12.09
N GLN A 21 49.96 50.99 12.97
CA GLN A 21 49.70 51.79 14.20
C GLN A 21 49.37 53.29 13.90
N ASP A 22 48.39 53.96 14.52
CA ASP A 22 47.65 53.68 15.77
C ASP A 22 46.30 54.46 15.94
N VAL A 23 45.54 54.15 17.00
CA VAL A 23 44.46 54.89 17.74
C VAL A 23 43.25 55.60 17.07
N GLY A 24 42.10 55.59 17.78
CA GLY A 24 41.05 56.64 17.68
C GLY A 24 39.62 56.21 18.06
N ALA A 25 38.99 56.84 19.07
CA ALA A 25 37.71 56.42 19.65
C ALA A 25 36.48 57.29 19.29
N SER A 26 35.29 56.72 19.52
CA SER A 26 34.00 57.37 19.85
C SER A 26 33.18 58.12 18.76
N SER A 27 31.98 57.61 18.46
CA SER A 27 30.69 58.33 18.66
C SER A 27 29.49 57.54 18.10
N ALA A 28 28.33 57.65 18.75
CA ALA A 28 27.04 57.14 18.27
C ALA A 28 26.14 58.30 17.80
N PRO A 29 25.20 58.07 16.86
CA PRO A 29 23.76 58.23 17.18
C PRO A 29 22.84 57.34 16.28
N PRO A 30 21.50 57.56 16.20
CA PRO A 30 20.50 57.46 17.27
C PRO A 30 19.35 56.46 16.92
N ALA A 31 18.44 56.20 17.87
CA ALA A 31 17.24 55.38 17.66
C ALA A 31 15.94 56.20 17.72
N PRO A 32 14.87 55.77 17.02
CA PRO A 32 13.50 56.00 17.50
C PRO A 32 12.54 54.79 17.22
N PRO A 33 11.29 54.81 17.71
CA PRO A 33 10.88 55.01 19.10
C PRO A 33 10.04 53.83 19.62
N SER A 34 9.84 53.73 20.93
CA SER A 34 9.00 52.70 21.57
C SER A 34 7.50 53.03 21.49
N ARG A 35 6.66 52.01 21.34
CA ARG A 35 5.21 52.10 21.63
C ARG A 35 4.72 50.92 22.47
N SER A 36 4.07 51.29 23.57
CA SER A 36 3.15 50.57 24.47
C SER A 36 2.83 49.09 24.18
N ARG A 37 2.97 48.28 25.24
CA ARG A 37 2.22 47.02 25.39
C ARG A 37 0.71 47.31 25.39
N ASP A 38 -0.04 46.59 24.57
CA ASP A 38 -1.43 46.27 24.86
C ASP A 38 -1.57 44.76 25.00
N ARG A 39 -2.18 44.33 26.10
CA ARG A 39 -2.28 42.93 26.51
C ARG A 39 -3.68 42.41 26.17
N LYS A 40 -3.89 41.97 24.93
CA LYS A 40 -5.10 41.22 24.56
C LYS A 40 -4.86 39.71 24.70
N THR A 41 -5.82 39.06 25.33
CA THR A 41 -5.85 37.62 25.58
C THR A 41 -6.54 36.92 24.41
N ASP A 42 -5.77 36.46 23.44
CA ASP A 42 -6.30 35.65 22.34
C ASP A 42 -6.28 34.16 22.72
N THR A 43 -7.46 33.63 22.99
CA THR A 43 -7.72 32.20 23.17
C THR A 43 -7.34 31.46 21.90
N ILE A 44 -6.37 30.54 21.96
CA ILE A 44 -5.96 29.77 20.78
C ILE A 44 -7.04 28.73 20.44
N GLU A 45 -7.75 28.98 19.35
CA GLU A 45 -8.79 28.10 18.83
C GLU A 45 -8.24 26.77 18.27
N ASN A 46 -9.16 25.81 18.18
CA ASN A 46 -8.92 24.41 17.87
C ASN A 46 -8.49 24.21 16.40
N PRO A 47 -7.33 23.58 16.09
CA PRO A 47 -6.75 23.52 14.74
C PRO A 47 -7.44 22.54 13.76
N ASN A 48 -8.76 22.32 13.91
CA ASN A 48 -9.57 21.40 13.10
C ASN A 48 -10.66 22.08 12.25
N LEU A 49 -10.75 23.42 12.25
CA LEU A 49 -11.63 24.15 11.32
C LEU A 49 -10.86 24.64 10.09
N ILE A 50 -11.41 24.35 8.91
CA ILE A 50 -11.00 24.94 7.63
C ILE A 50 -12.04 25.99 7.28
N GLU A 51 -11.65 27.26 7.19
CA GLU A 51 -12.54 28.30 6.66
C GLU A 51 -12.83 28.04 5.19
N VAL A 52 -14.11 28.04 4.83
CA VAL A 52 -14.58 27.87 3.45
C VAL A 52 -15.10 29.21 2.95
N GLY A 53 -14.34 29.85 2.06
CA GLY A 53 -14.75 31.06 1.33
C GLY A 53 -15.99 30.82 0.43
N PRO A 54 -16.61 31.90 -0.08
CA PRO A 54 -18.01 31.88 -0.50
C PRO A 54 -18.31 30.94 -1.67
N ARG A 55 -19.41 30.19 -1.51
CA ARG A 55 -19.91 29.19 -2.47
C ARG A 55 -20.21 29.80 -3.84
N LYS A 56 -19.53 29.32 -4.89
CA LYS A 56 -20.10 29.36 -6.25
C LYS A 56 -21.20 28.30 -6.33
N LYS A 57 -22.33 28.65 -6.96
CA LYS A 57 -23.52 27.77 -7.06
C LYS A 57 -23.16 26.45 -7.74
N VAL A 58 -23.49 25.33 -7.09
CA VAL A 58 -23.44 23.98 -7.66
C VAL A 58 -24.85 23.67 -8.14
N PHE A 59 -25.01 23.34 -9.42
CA PHE A 59 -26.29 22.88 -9.98
C PHE A 59 -26.64 21.47 -9.47
N SER A 60 -27.93 21.17 -9.33
CA SER A 60 -28.39 19.86 -8.89
C SER A 60 -28.16 18.81 -9.98
N LEU A 61 -27.64 17.64 -9.58
CA LEU A 61 -27.52 16.47 -10.46
C LEU A 61 -28.87 15.93 -10.95
N GLU A 62 -30.00 16.37 -10.37
CA GLU A 62 -31.35 15.98 -10.78
C GLU A 62 -31.86 16.70 -12.05
N GLU A 63 -31.27 17.84 -12.44
CA GLU A 63 -31.62 18.52 -13.70
C GLU A 63 -30.95 17.83 -14.90
N ILE A 64 -29.70 17.38 -14.76
CA ILE A 64 -28.91 16.79 -15.85
C ILE A 64 -29.46 15.40 -16.28
N LEU A 65 -30.13 14.69 -15.38
CA LEU A 65 -30.63 13.33 -15.67
C LEU A 65 -31.92 13.28 -16.50
N LYS A 66 -32.65 14.40 -16.64
CA LYS A 66 -33.95 14.43 -17.34
C LYS A 66 -33.81 14.54 -18.87
N ASP A 67 -32.80 15.24 -19.36
CA ASP A 67 -32.63 15.52 -20.79
C ASP A 67 -32.07 14.33 -21.60
N THR A 68 -31.51 13.31 -20.94
CA THR A 68 -30.90 12.16 -21.63
C THR A 68 -31.90 11.02 -21.94
N VAL A 69 -33.08 11.00 -21.31
CA VAL A 69 -34.07 9.91 -21.46
C VAL A 69 -35.05 10.18 -22.61
N ALA A 70 -35.10 11.39 -23.17
CA ALA A 70 -36.07 11.79 -24.19
C ALA A 70 -35.70 11.39 -25.64
N ASN A 71 -34.46 11.00 -25.93
CA ASN A 71 -33.94 10.82 -27.30
C ASN A 71 -33.40 9.40 -27.58
N SER A 72 -34.26 8.38 -27.57
CA SER A 72 -34.00 7.09 -28.26
C SER A 72 -35.24 6.19 -28.39
N LEU A 73 -36.25 6.61 -29.18
CA LEU A 73 -37.26 5.69 -29.72
C LEU A 73 -37.44 5.93 -31.22
N GLY A 74 -36.54 5.31 -32.00
CA GLY A 74 -36.60 5.26 -33.46
C GLY A 74 -37.02 3.86 -33.94
N SER A 75 -38.07 3.80 -34.74
CA SER A 75 -38.69 2.57 -35.26
C SER A 75 -37.80 1.77 -36.22
N GLY A 76 -37.87 0.43 -36.16
CA GLY A 76 -37.22 -0.44 -37.14
C GLY A 76 -37.78 -1.86 -37.14
N SER A 77 -38.91 -2.08 -37.83
CA SER A 77 -39.47 -3.42 -38.07
C SER A 77 -38.89 -4.02 -39.36
N LEU A 78 -38.29 -5.22 -39.30
CA LEU A 78 -38.17 -6.09 -40.47
C LEU A 78 -38.37 -7.57 -40.07
N SER A 79 -39.09 -8.27 -40.94
CA SER A 79 -39.57 -9.64 -40.81
C SER A 79 -38.52 -10.69 -41.16
N LEU A 80 -38.60 -11.87 -40.54
CA LEU A 80 -38.09 -13.11 -41.14
C LEU A 80 -39.19 -14.17 -41.23
N SER A 81 -39.19 -14.93 -42.33
CA SER A 81 -40.30 -15.78 -42.77
C SER A 81 -40.34 -17.15 -42.09
N ALA A 82 -41.54 -17.74 -42.05
CA ALA A 82 -41.80 -19.08 -41.53
C ALA A 82 -41.32 -20.20 -42.47
N ASN A 83 -41.01 -21.37 -41.89
CA ASN A 83 -41.01 -22.67 -42.57
C ASN A 83 -41.97 -23.61 -41.82
N THR A 84 -42.82 -24.31 -42.56
CA THR A 84 -43.91 -25.15 -42.04
C THR A 84 -43.64 -26.64 -42.19
N SER A 85 -43.77 -27.42 -41.11
CA SER A 85 -44.03 -28.88 -41.01
C SER A 85 -43.87 -29.28 -39.53
N THR A 86 -44.66 -30.13 -38.88
CA THR A 86 -45.83 -30.97 -39.26
C THR A 86 -46.66 -31.26 -37.99
N ASN A 87 -47.90 -31.73 -38.14
CA ASN A 87 -48.87 -31.97 -37.05
C ASN A 87 -48.41 -32.95 -35.95
N GLY A 88 -48.82 -32.67 -34.71
CA GLY A 88 -48.80 -33.58 -33.57
C GLY A 88 -49.34 -32.89 -32.31
N GLU A 89 -50.59 -33.16 -31.92
CA GLU A 89 -51.22 -32.62 -30.70
C GLU A 89 -50.81 -33.42 -29.44
N PRO A 90 -50.95 -32.83 -28.22
CA PRO A 90 -49.90 -32.96 -27.21
C PRO A 90 -50.13 -34.06 -26.18
N GLU A 91 -49.04 -34.71 -25.78
CA GLU A 91 -48.95 -35.50 -24.55
C GLU A 91 -48.61 -34.57 -23.37
N MET A 92 -49.46 -34.55 -22.35
CA MET A 92 -49.33 -33.68 -21.18
C MET A 92 -48.16 -34.12 -20.27
N ALA A 93 -46.97 -33.57 -20.52
CA ALA A 93 -45.86 -33.66 -19.58
C ALA A 93 -46.23 -32.96 -18.26
N PRO A 94 -45.87 -33.53 -17.08
CA PRO A 94 -46.15 -32.89 -15.80
C PRO A 94 -45.40 -31.56 -15.70
N ALA A 95 -46.07 -30.54 -15.14
CA ALA A 95 -45.48 -29.23 -14.95
C ALA A 95 -44.16 -29.34 -14.13
N PRO A 96 -43.13 -28.54 -14.45
CA PRO A 96 -41.94 -28.46 -13.60
C PRO A 96 -42.38 -28.01 -12.20
N PRO A 97 -41.76 -28.54 -11.13
CA PRO A 97 -42.14 -28.17 -9.77
C PRO A 97 -41.98 -26.67 -9.59
N THR A 98 -43.07 -26.01 -9.19
CA THR A 98 -43.07 -24.60 -8.80
C THR A 98 -41.94 -24.39 -7.79
N PRO A 99 -41.04 -23.40 -7.99
CA PRO A 99 -40.07 -23.06 -6.96
C PRO A 99 -40.84 -22.73 -5.68
N ALA A 100 -40.53 -23.42 -4.59
CA ALA A 100 -41.20 -23.18 -3.32
C ALA A 100 -41.04 -21.70 -2.93
N GLU A 101 -42.14 -21.02 -2.68
CA GLU A 101 -42.15 -19.64 -2.16
C GLU A 101 -41.70 -19.64 -0.69
N SER A 102 -40.41 -19.87 -0.44
CA SER A 102 -39.73 -19.56 0.82
C SER A 102 -38.78 -18.38 0.60
N ALA A 103 -39.29 -17.32 -0.04
CA ALA A 103 -38.59 -16.06 -0.22
C ALA A 103 -38.94 -15.10 0.93
N THR A 104 -38.14 -15.13 2.00
CA THR A 104 -38.23 -14.13 3.07
C THR A 104 -38.12 -12.72 2.46
N PRO A 105 -39.06 -11.79 2.70
CA PRO A 105 -39.04 -10.47 2.07
C PRO A 105 -37.89 -9.60 2.61
N GLY A 106 -36.70 -9.75 2.04
CA GLY A 106 -35.48 -9.05 2.46
C GLY A 106 -34.58 -8.68 1.28
N PRO A 107 -33.74 -7.65 1.42
CA PRO A 107 -32.72 -7.33 0.43
C PRO A 107 -31.76 -8.52 0.27
N HIS A 108 -31.41 -8.87 -0.97
CA HIS A 108 -30.46 -9.95 -1.25
C HIS A 108 -29.19 -9.78 -0.39
N PRO A 109 -28.68 -10.84 0.26
CA PRO A 109 -27.48 -10.77 1.11
C PRO A 109 -26.22 -10.50 0.26
N SER A 110 -26.01 -9.23 -0.10
CA SER A 110 -24.82 -8.78 -0.84
C SER A 110 -23.62 -8.74 0.08
N PHE A 111 -22.46 -9.23 -0.39
CA PHE A 111 -21.25 -9.23 0.41
C PHE A 111 -20.61 -7.83 0.43
N ILE A 112 -20.57 -7.18 1.60
CA ILE A 112 -19.97 -5.85 1.74
C ILE A 112 -18.49 -5.97 2.12
N GLU A 113 -17.60 -5.63 1.19
CA GLU A 113 -16.16 -5.54 1.45
C GLU A 113 -15.78 -4.11 1.88
N VAL A 114 -15.32 -3.97 3.13
CA VAL A 114 -14.83 -2.69 3.66
C VAL A 114 -13.38 -2.48 3.28
N ALA A 115 -13.08 -1.35 2.66
CA ALA A 115 -11.72 -0.96 2.28
C ALA A 115 -10.77 -0.89 3.48
N LYS A 116 -9.76 -1.75 3.49
CA LYS A 116 -8.70 -1.81 4.52
C LYS A 116 -7.44 -1.10 3.99
N PRO A 117 -7.17 0.15 4.38
CA PRO A 117 -6.00 0.89 3.90
C PRO A 117 -4.69 0.38 4.49
N TYR A 118 -4.76 -0.36 5.61
CA TYR A 118 -3.61 -0.94 6.31
C TYR A 118 -3.81 -2.44 6.58
N VAL A 119 -2.72 -3.20 6.58
CA VAL A 119 -2.69 -4.66 6.73
C VAL A 119 -1.58 -5.04 7.72
N PHE A 120 -1.92 -5.85 8.73
CA PHE A 120 -0.92 -6.37 9.68
C PHE A 120 0.02 -7.38 9.02
N GLN A 121 1.28 -7.44 9.49
CA GLN A 121 2.31 -8.35 8.98
C GLN A 121 1.83 -9.80 8.87
N GLN A 122 1.16 -10.34 9.89
CA GLN A 122 0.71 -11.74 9.91
C GLN A 122 -0.39 -12.01 8.87
N LYS A 123 -1.11 -10.97 8.41
CA LYS A 123 -2.05 -11.08 7.29
C LYS A 123 -1.34 -11.03 5.94
N LEU A 124 -0.23 -10.28 5.81
CA LEU A 124 0.64 -10.34 4.63
C LEU A 124 1.20 -11.76 4.47
N GLU A 125 1.82 -12.30 5.52
CA GLU A 125 2.38 -13.67 5.54
C GLU A 125 1.34 -14.73 5.19
N ARG A 126 0.13 -14.68 5.78
CA ARG A 126 -0.98 -15.58 5.42
C ARG A 126 -1.41 -15.45 3.96
N CYS A 127 -1.41 -14.24 3.39
CA CYS A 127 -1.72 -14.02 1.99
C CYS A 127 -0.64 -14.61 1.07
N LEU A 128 0.64 -14.34 1.35
CA LEU A 128 1.78 -14.85 0.58
C LEU A 128 1.84 -16.39 0.61
N ASN A 129 1.66 -16.98 1.79
CA ASN A 129 1.58 -18.44 1.95
C ASN A 129 0.40 -19.04 1.15
N ALA A 130 -0.76 -18.39 1.14
CA ALA A 130 -1.94 -18.87 0.41
C ALA A 130 -1.78 -18.86 -1.12
N ILE A 131 -0.92 -17.98 -1.67
CA ILE A 131 -0.58 -17.94 -3.11
C ILE A 131 0.70 -18.71 -3.46
N GLY A 132 1.29 -19.44 -2.51
CA GLY A 132 2.50 -20.24 -2.70
C GLY A 132 3.80 -19.45 -2.84
N MET A 133 3.86 -18.20 -2.33
CA MET A 133 5.08 -17.39 -2.37
C MET A 133 5.87 -17.53 -1.07
N ASN A 134 7.15 -17.93 -1.18
CA ASN A 134 8.11 -17.78 -0.08
C ASN A 134 8.75 -16.39 -0.10
N GLU A 135 9.33 -15.96 1.02
CA GLU A 135 9.88 -14.61 1.23
C GLU A 135 10.92 -14.21 0.17
N ALA A 136 11.90 -15.07 -0.13
CA ALA A 136 12.94 -14.77 -1.11
C ALA A 136 12.43 -14.63 -2.56
N LYS A 137 11.45 -15.45 -2.97
CA LYS A 137 10.78 -15.30 -4.28
C LYS A 137 9.92 -14.04 -4.29
N GLU A 138 9.21 -13.76 -3.19
CA GLU A 138 8.42 -12.56 -3.02
C GLU A 138 9.28 -11.30 -3.22
N ASP A 139 10.34 -11.16 -2.43
CA ASP A 139 11.27 -10.03 -2.45
C ASP A 139 11.82 -9.76 -3.85
N SER A 140 12.32 -10.80 -4.53
CA SER A 140 12.89 -10.69 -5.87
C SER A 140 11.92 -10.05 -6.87
N ILE A 141 10.69 -10.58 -6.96
CA ILE A 141 9.68 -10.12 -7.91
C ILE A 141 9.10 -8.75 -7.50
N ARG A 142 8.94 -8.52 -6.19
CA ARG A 142 8.46 -7.24 -5.67
C ARG A 142 9.44 -6.13 -5.99
N LEU A 143 10.73 -6.36 -5.78
CA LEU A 143 11.80 -5.42 -6.12
C LEU A 143 11.95 -5.23 -7.62
N GLN A 144 11.80 -6.28 -8.43
CA GLN A 144 11.79 -6.20 -9.90
C GLN A 144 10.67 -5.26 -10.39
N GLY A 145 9.43 -5.50 -9.97
CA GLY A 145 8.27 -4.68 -10.35
C GLY A 145 8.38 -3.23 -9.86
N VAL A 146 8.76 -3.00 -8.60
CA VAL A 146 8.94 -1.64 -8.06
C VAL A 146 10.07 -0.89 -8.78
N THR A 147 11.15 -1.58 -9.17
CA THR A 147 12.25 -1.00 -9.97
C THR A 147 11.78 -0.66 -11.38
N TRP A 148 10.99 -1.54 -12.00
CA TRP A 148 10.37 -1.26 -13.30
C TRP A 148 9.49 0.00 -13.23
N ILE A 149 8.62 0.12 -12.22
CA ILE A 149 7.77 1.31 -12.03
C ILE A 149 8.63 2.58 -11.85
N ASP A 150 9.71 2.52 -11.06
CA ASP A 150 10.61 3.68 -10.86
C ASP A 150 11.38 4.06 -12.14
N ASN A 151 11.67 3.11 -13.03
CA ASN A 151 12.31 3.37 -14.31
C ASN A 151 11.33 4.00 -15.31
N ILE A 152 10.15 3.38 -15.52
CA ILE A 152 9.17 3.88 -16.49
C ILE A 152 8.67 5.28 -16.11
N ARG A 153 8.37 5.51 -14.83
CA ARG A 153 7.91 6.82 -14.39
C ARG A 153 8.94 7.92 -14.66
N ARG A 154 10.25 7.61 -14.60
CA ARG A 154 11.32 8.58 -14.84
C ARG A 154 11.43 8.89 -16.33
N ALA A 155 11.37 7.87 -17.18
CA ALA A 155 11.31 8.05 -18.64
C ALA A 155 10.10 8.90 -19.05
N MET A 156 8.94 8.66 -18.44
CA MET A 156 7.69 9.40 -18.69
C MET A 156 7.54 10.70 -17.87
N GLN A 157 8.54 11.08 -17.08
CA GLN A 157 8.58 12.29 -16.23
C GLN A 157 7.41 12.40 -15.23
N LEU A 158 6.86 11.26 -14.79
CA LEU A 158 5.75 11.19 -13.84
C LEU A 158 6.21 11.50 -12.40
N PRO A 159 5.40 12.24 -11.62
CA PRO A 159 5.77 12.68 -10.28
C PRO A 159 5.79 11.53 -9.27
N VAL A 160 6.44 11.79 -8.14
CA VAL A 160 6.59 10.84 -7.02
C VAL A 160 5.25 10.41 -6.40
N ARG A 161 4.18 11.21 -6.51
CA ARG A 161 2.84 10.79 -6.06
C ARG A 161 2.32 9.60 -6.87
N THR A 162 2.45 9.65 -8.20
CA THR A 162 2.13 8.56 -9.13
C THR A 162 2.96 7.29 -8.85
N TYR A 163 4.24 7.45 -8.49
CA TYR A 163 5.09 6.32 -8.03
C TYR A 163 4.51 5.62 -6.81
N ASN A 164 4.27 6.39 -5.74
CA ASN A 164 3.81 5.88 -4.46
C ASN A 164 2.49 5.11 -4.63
N THR A 165 1.56 5.69 -5.40
CA THR A 165 0.25 5.09 -5.69
C THR A 165 0.41 3.82 -6.51
N ALA A 166 1.19 3.84 -7.61
CA ALA A 166 1.47 2.64 -8.41
C ALA A 166 2.05 1.49 -7.57
N VAL A 167 3.00 1.78 -6.68
CA VAL A 167 3.62 0.76 -5.84
C VAL A 167 2.66 0.20 -4.78
N VAL A 168 1.81 1.02 -4.16
CA VAL A 168 0.77 0.54 -3.23
C VAL A 168 -0.20 -0.42 -3.92
N TYR A 169 -0.65 -0.08 -5.13
CA TYR A 169 -1.54 -0.92 -5.91
C TYR A 169 -0.87 -2.22 -6.36
N TYR A 170 0.36 -2.15 -6.86
CA TYR A 170 1.18 -3.32 -7.20
C TYR A 170 1.34 -4.28 -6.01
N HIS A 171 1.66 -3.76 -4.82
CA HIS A 171 1.75 -4.57 -3.59
C HIS A 171 0.40 -5.22 -3.22
N LYS A 172 -0.72 -4.51 -3.35
CA LYS A 172 -2.05 -5.08 -3.08
C LYS A 172 -2.39 -6.22 -4.04
N PHE A 173 -2.15 -6.04 -5.35
CA PHE A 173 -2.35 -7.08 -6.36
C PHE A 173 -1.52 -8.35 -6.06
N ARG A 174 -0.24 -8.17 -5.72
CA ARG A 174 0.72 -9.22 -5.36
C ARG A 174 0.34 -10.06 -4.12
N LEU A 175 -0.53 -9.55 -3.25
CA LEU A 175 -1.02 -10.27 -2.06
C LEU A 175 -2.29 -11.12 -2.35
N VAL A 176 -2.82 -11.02 -3.56
CA VAL A 176 -4.10 -11.62 -3.97
C VAL A 176 -3.91 -12.59 -5.13
N HIS A 177 -2.99 -12.26 -6.05
CA HIS A 177 -2.76 -12.99 -7.30
C HIS A 177 -1.39 -13.67 -7.31
N SER A 178 -1.35 -14.94 -7.75
CA SER A 178 -0.09 -15.70 -7.82
C SER A 178 0.71 -15.36 -9.09
N ASP A 179 2.03 -15.32 -8.93
CA ASP A 179 3.02 -15.10 -10.00
C ASP A 179 3.02 -16.19 -11.09
N ASN A 180 2.42 -17.36 -10.81
CA ASN A 180 2.23 -18.41 -11.81
C ASN A 180 1.03 -18.13 -12.75
N GLU A 181 0.12 -17.22 -12.38
CA GLU A 181 -1.11 -16.88 -13.13
C GLU A 181 -0.99 -15.52 -13.81
N TYR A 182 -0.30 -14.56 -13.17
CA TYR A 182 -0.15 -13.18 -13.65
C TYR A 182 1.30 -12.71 -13.66
N ASP A 183 1.73 -12.19 -14.81
CA ASP A 183 3.07 -11.64 -14.99
C ASP A 183 3.27 -10.33 -14.20
N ASN A 184 4.40 -10.27 -13.51
CA ASN A 184 4.72 -9.16 -12.60
C ASN A 184 4.99 -7.82 -13.32
N ILE A 185 5.47 -7.85 -14.56
CA ILE A 185 5.73 -6.63 -15.35
C ILE A 185 4.40 -6.08 -15.91
N HIS A 186 3.49 -6.93 -16.36
CA HIS A 186 2.14 -6.54 -16.73
C HIS A 186 1.35 -6.00 -15.52
N ALA A 187 1.50 -6.61 -14.34
CA ALA A 187 0.93 -6.07 -13.09
C ALA A 187 1.54 -4.71 -12.71
N ALA A 188 2.86 -4.54 -12.81
CA ALA A 188 3.54 -3.28 -12.56
C ALA A 188 3.11 -2.18 -13.55
N ALA A 189 2.92 -2.53 -14.83
CA ALA A 189 2.43 -1.63 -15.87
C ALA A 189 0.98 -1.19 -15.62
N ALA A 190 0.10 -2.13 -15.25
CA ALA A 190 -1.30 -1.83 -14.93
C ALA A 190 -1.42 -0.95 -13.68
N ALA A 191 -0.60 -1.21 -12.65
CA ALA A 191 -0.55 -0.39 -11.45
C ALA A 191 -0.10 1.06 -11.74
N LEU A 192 0.89 1.24 -12.63
CA LEU A 192 1.33 2.57 -13.07
C LEU A 192 0.25 3.27 -13.92
N PHE A 193 -0.42 2.55 -14.83
CA PHE A 193 -1.52 3.07 -15.65
C PHE A 193 -2.68 3.55 -14.79
N MET A 194 -3.09 2.77 -13.80
CA MET A 194 -4.14 3.14 -12.86
C MET A 194 -3.73 4.33 -11.98
N ALA A 195 -2.51 4.35 -11.46
CA ALA A 195 -1.99 5.48 -10.69
C ALA A 195 -1.98 6.79 -11.50
N CYS A 196 -1.74 6.72 -12.81
CA CYS A 196 -1.83 7.88 -13.69
C CYS A 196 -3.25 8.48 -13.76
N LYS A 197 -4.29 7.64 -13.63
CA LYS A 197 -5.70 8.09 -13.57
C LYS A 197 -6.05 8.66 -12.20
N ILE A 198 -5.57 8.05 -11.12
CA ILE A 198 -5.86 8.47 -9.73
C ILE A 198 -5.16 9.79 -9.36
N GLU A 199 -3.95 10.02 -9.88
CA GLU A 199 -3.11 11.16 -9.49
C GLU A 199 -3.18 12.37 -10.45
N ASP A 200 -4.13 12.38 -11.38
CA ASP A 200 -4.25 13.38 -12.46
C ASP A 200 -2.96 13.54 -13.29
N THR A 201 -2.35 12.42 -13.68
CA THR A 201 -1.16 12.39 -14.55
C THR A 201 -1.40 11.45 -15.74
N LEU A 202 -2.54 11.63 -16.40
CA LEU A 202 -3.08 10.71 -17.41
C LEU A 202 -2.07 10.37 -18.52
N LYS A 203 -2.01 9.07 -18.84
CA LYS A 203 -1.20 8.48 -19.91
C LYS A 203 -1.99 7.37 -20.59
N LYS A 204 -1.86 7.21 -21.90
CA LYS A 204 -2.42 6.04 -22.60
C LYS A 204 -1.65 4.77 -22.21
N SER A 205 -2.34 3.64 -22.24
CA SER A 205 -1.76 2.30 -22.07
C SER A 205 -0.55 2.05 -22.97
N ARG A 206 -0.68 2.37 -24.28
CA ARG A 206 0.40 2.25 -25.25
C ARG A 206 1.61 3.14 -24.94
N GLU A 207 1.43 4.34 -24.38
CA GLU A 207 2.56 5.21 -23.99
C GLU A 207 3.43 4.57 -22.91
N ILE A 208 2.83 3.87 -21.94
CA ILE A 208 3.55 3.17 -20.86
C ILE A 208 4.35 1.99 -21.43
N LEU A 209 3.75 1.22 -22.33
CA LEU A 209 4.40 0.08 -22.99
C LEU A 209 5.53 0.53 -23.92
N CYS A 210 5.29 1.57 -24.72
CA CYS A 210 6.28 2.21 -25.59
C CYS A 210 7.46 2.78 -24.78
N ALA A 211 7.22 3.46 -23.66
CA ALA A 211 8.29 3.91 -22.76
C ALA A 211 9.11 2.72 -22.21
N SER A 212 8.47 1.60 -21.86
CA SER A 212 9.18 0.39 -21.40
C SER A 212 9.95 -0.34 -22.50
N TRP A 213 9.55 -0.18 -23.75
CA TRP A 213 10.23 -0.75 -24.90
C TRP A 213 11.45 0.09 -25.28
N ASN A 214 11.24 1.39 -25.48
CA ASN A 214 12.29 2.34 -25.89
C ASN A 214 13.41 2.49 -24.85
N LEU A 215 13.14 2.26 -23.56
CA LEU A 215 14.19 2.20 -22.53
C LEU A 215 15.25 1.10 -22.75
N LYS A 216 14.97 0.10 -23.59
CA LYS A 216 15.87 -1.00 -23.92
C LYS A 216 16.63 -0.79 -25.24
N LEU A 217 16.29 0.26 -25.99
CA LEU A 217 16.73 0.49 -27.37
C LEU A 217 17.55 1.77 -27.50
N ALA A 218 18.39 1.83 -28.55
CA ALA A 218 19.07 3.06 -28.92
C ALA A 218 18.05 4.12 -29.40
N PRO A 219 18.28 5.43 -29.21
CA PRO A 219 17.34 6.48 -29.61
C PRO A 219 16.92 6.46 -31.09
N ALA A 220 17.75 5.89 -31.97
CA ALA A 220 17.44 5.74 -33.40
C ALA A 220 16.43 4.61 -33.71
N GLU A 221 16.18 3.72 -32.75
CA GLU A 221 15.31 2.53 -32.87
C GLU A 221 13.99 2.71 -32.08
N HIS A 222 13.74 3.90 -31.54
CA HIS A 222 12.58 4.18 -30.70
C HIS A 222 11.28 4.13 -31.51
N LEU A 223 10.34 3.28 -31.07
CA LEU A 223 8.99 3.20 -31.63
C LEU A 223 8.12 4.34 -31.09
N THR A 224 7.02 4.64 -31.78
CA THR A 224 6.01 5.61 -31.31
C THR A 224 4.86 4.90 -30.57
N PRO A 225 4.13 5.58 -29.67
CA PRO A 225 3.00 4.99 -28.96
C PRO A 225 1.81 4.57 -29.85
N ASP A 226 1.77 5.01 -31.11
CA ASP A 226 0.69 4.66 -32.05
C ASP A 226 1.05 3.44 -32.93
N ASP A 227 2.24 2.85 -32.74
CA ASP A 227 2.65 1.60 -33.40
C ASP A 227 1.73 0.42 -33.01
N PRO A 228 1.13 -0.30 -33.98
CA PRO A 228 0.28 -1.47 -33.72
C PRO A 228 0.93 -2.58 -32.90
N PHE A 229 2.26 -2.64 -32.83
CA PHE A 229 3.01 -3.53 -31.95
C PHE A 229 2.54 -3.49 -30.49
N PHE A 230 2.07 -2.32 -30.02
CA PHE A 230 1.60 -2.15 -28.63
C PHE A 230 0.14 -2.57 -28.41
N ASP A 231 -0.62 -2.96 -29.44
CA ASP A 231 -2.05 -3.27 -29.33
C ASP A 231 -2.38 -4.50 -28.46
N PRO A 232 -1.71 -5.66 -28.63
CA PRO A 232 -1.96 -6.82 -27.80
C PRO A 232 -1.65 -6.52 -26.33
N GLY A 233 -0.49 -5.92 -26.05
CA GLY A 233 -0.07 -5.52 -24.71
C GLY A 233 -1.03 -4.51 -24.07
N SER A 234 -1.55 -3.56 -24.84
CA SER A 234 -2.55 -2.59 -24.37
C SER A 234 -3.86 -3.26 -23.96
N LYS A 235 -4.33 -4.27 -24.70
CA LYS A 235 -5.53 -5.05 -24.35
C LYS A 235 -5.31 -5.86 -23.06
N THR A 236 -4.16 -6.52 -22.92
CA THR A 236 -3.77 -7.23 -21.69
C THR A 236 -3.72 -6.29 -20.49
N LEU A 237 -3.12 -5.10 -20.64
CA LEU A 237 -3.02 -4.09 -19.59
C LEU A 237 -4.41 -3.67 -19.02
N ILE A 238 -5.41 -3.53 -19.88
CA ILE A 238 -6.79 -3.18 -19.48
C ILE A 238 -7.43 -4.34 -18.69
N GLY A 239 -7.13 -5.60 -19.05
CA GLY A 239 -7.53 -6.77 -18.26
C GLY A 239 -6.93 -6.75 -16.84
N TYR A 240 -5.63 -6.47 -16.74
CA TYR A 240 -4.94 -6.33 -15.45
C TYR A 240 -5.46 -5.13 -14.64
N GLU A 241 -5.85 -4.02 -15.28
CA GLU A 241 -6.45 -2.87 -14.59
C GLU A 241 -7.71 -3.27 -13.80
N ARG A 242 -8.59 -4.09 -14.38
CA ARG A 242 -9.79 -4.58 -13.69
C ARG A 242 -9.44 -5.35 -12.41
N LEU A 243 -8.52 -6.31 -12.50
CA LEU A 243 -8.08 -7.12 -11.36
C LEU A 243 -7.39 -6.27 -10.29
N MET A 244 -6.61 -5.28 -10.72
CA MET A 244 -5.94 -4.31 -9.85
C MET A 244 -6.94 -3.43 -9.06
N LEU A 245 -8.11 -3.08 -9.63
CA LEU A 245 -9.18 -2.36 -8.92
C LEU A 245 -9.82 -3.24 -7.84
N GLU A 246 -10.09 -4.51 -8.17
CA GLU A 246 -10.68 -5.50 -7.27
C GLU A 246 -9.73 -5.81 -6.10
N ALA A 247 -8.46 -6.11 -6.37
CA ALA A 247 -7.44 -6.32 -5.35
C ALA A 247 -7.20 -5.07 -4.47
N ALA A 248 -7.44 -3.86 -5.01
CA ALA A 248 -7.37 -2.63 -4.24
C ALA A 248 -8.61 -2.36 -3.36
N GLY A 249 -9.70 -3.11 -3.55
CA GLY A 249 -11.00 -2.87 -2.92
C GLY A 249 -11.66 -1.57 -3.36
N PHE A 250 -11.37 -1.10 -4.57
CA PHE A 250 -11.78 0.21 -5.11
C PHE A 250 -11.43 1.41 -4.18
N ASP A 251 -10.39 1.29 -3.36
CA ASP A 251 -9.94 2.35 -2.44
C ASP A 251 -8.93 3.30 -3.08
N PHE A 252 -9.44 4.37 -3.69
CA PHE A 252 -8.66 5.41 -4.38
C PHE A 252 -7.94 6.41 -3.45
N ARG A 253 -7.93 6.21 -2.12
CA ARG A 253 -7.36 7.17 -1.16
C ARG A 253 -5.83 7.09 -1.08
N SER A 254 -5.13 7.76 -2.00
CA SER A 254 -3.67 7.88 -1.99
C SER A 254 -3.13 8.72 -0.83
N ARG A 255 -1.97 8.33 -0.28
CA ARG A 255 -1.28 9.03 0.82
C ARG A 255 0.23 9.02 0.61
N HIS A 256 0.90 10.16 0.85
CA HIS A 256 2.31 10.36 0.48
C HIS A 256 3.14 10.97 1.63
N PRO A 257 4.18 10.29 2.13
CA PRO A 257 4.97 10.75 3.27
C PRO A 257 5.91 11.92 2.93
N GLN A 258 6.28 12.11 1.66
CA GLN A 258 7.39 13.00 1.26
C GLN A 258 7.17 14.47 1.67
N ARG A 259 5.94 14.98 1.56
CA ARG A 259 5.61 16.34 2.02
C ARG A 259 5.77 16.47 3.54
N LEU A 260 5.49 15.40 4.28
CA LEU A 260 5.62 15.38 5.73
C LEU A 260 7.07 15.22 6.18
N VAL A 261 7.88 14.37 5.53
CA VAL A 261 9.33 14.26 5.74
C VAL A 261 9.99 15.65 5.69
N LEU A 262 9.73 16.42 4.63
CA LEU A 262 10.30 17.76 4.46
C LEU A 262 9.81 18.76 5.53
N LYS A 263 8.56 18.63 6.01
CA LYS A 263 8.03 19.44 7.12
C LYS A 263 8.71 19.07 8.44
N LEU A 264 8.88 17.77 8.73
CA LEU A 264 9.53 17.26 9.93
C LEU A 264 11.00 17.70 10.00
N CYS A 265 11.78 17.52 8.93
CA CYS A 265 13.15 18.03 8.89
C CYS A 265 13.22 19.54 9.17
N LYS A 266 12.29 20.33 8.61
CA LYS A 266 12.22 21.77 8.88
C LYS A 266 11.87 22.09 10.34
N SER A 267 10.89 21.41 10.94
CA SER A 267 10.48 21.64 12.34
C SER A 267 11.49 21.16 13.37
N LEU A 268 12.38 20.23 12.98
CA LEU A 268 13.48 19.72 13.81
C LEU A 268 14.82 20.44 13.52
N ASN A 269 14.78 21.52 12.73
CA ASN A 269 15.96 22.30 12.34
C ASN A 269 17.08 21.44 11.71
N TYR A 270 16.72 20.36 11.01
CA TYR A 270 17.68 19.53 10.29
C TYR A 270 18.00 20.11 8.90
N PRO A 271 19.27 20.08 8.46
CA PRO A 271 19.69 20.61 7.16
C PRO A 271 19.01 19.88 6.00
N ARG A 272 18.47 20.65 5.05
CA ARG A 272 17.78 20.13 3.86
C ARG A 272 18.70 19.36 2.92
N SER A 273 19.98 19.74 2.83
CA SER A 273 20.96 19.19 1.89
C SER A 273 21.44 17.79 2.26
N THR A 274 21.62 17.50 3.56
CA THR A 274 22.05 16.19 4.08
C THR A 274 20.84 15.41 4.60
N VAL A 275 20.49 15.53 5.88
CA VAL A 275 19.39 14.78 6.53
C VAL A 275 18.10 14.86 5.74
N GLY A 276 17.69 16.05 5.27
CA GLY A 276 16.45 16.22 4.51
C GLY A 276 16.42 15.51 3.16
N LYS A 277 17.56 15.45 2.45
CA LYS A 277 17.68 14.74 1.17
C LYS A 277 17.75 13.22 1.39
N THR A 278 18.51 12.80 2.38
CA THR A 278 18.64 11.39 2.79
C THR A 278 17.29 10.83 3.24
N ALA A 279 16.56 11.54 4.11
CA ALA A 279 15.22 11.15 4.57
C ALA A 279 14.20 11.11 3.42
N TYR A 280 14.28 12.03 2.46
CA TYR A 280 13.41 12.00 1.28
C TYR A 280 13.66 10.73 0.45
N ASN A 281 14.92 10.38 0.19
CA ASN A 281 15.28 9.16 -0.52
C ASN A 281 14.86 7.89 0.25
N MET A 282 15.08 7.85 1.56
CA MET A 282 14.62 6.76 2.45
C MET A 282 13.11 6.56 2.40
N SER A 283 12.34 7.66 2.33
CA SER A 283 10.88 7.58 2.21
C SER A 283 10.38 7.06 0.86
N LEU A 284 11.26 6.93 -0.15
CA LEU A 284 11.01 6.23 -1.41
C LEU A 284 11.54 4.80 -1.38
N ASP A 285 12.65 4.57 -0.68
CA ASP A 285 13.18 3.22 -0.44
C ASP A 285 12.20 2.38 0.41
N LEU A 286 11.46 2.98 1.35
CA LEU A 286 10.36 2.33 2.07
C LEU A 286 9.23 1.79 1.16
N TYR A 287 9.04 2.32 -0.06
CA TYR A 287 8.10 1.73 -1.01
C TYR A 287 8.64 0.42 -1.64
N ARG A 288 9.93 0.12 -1.49
CA ARG A 288 10.55 -1.19 -1.75
C ARG A 288 10.41 -2.15 -0.57
N THR A 289 9.53 -1.90 0.39
CA THR A 289 9.06 -2.86 1.41
C THR A 289 7.54 -2.80 1.51
N PHE A 290 6.93 -3.63 2.37
CA PHE A 290 5.49 -3.54 2.67
C PHE A 290 5.10 -2.41 3.63
N ALA A 291 6.04 -1.58 4.09
CA ALA A 291 5.76 -0.46 4.99
C ALA A 291 4.59 0.46 4.54
N PRO A 292 4.38 0.79 3.24
CA PRO A 292 3.23 1.58 2.80
C PRO A 292 1.87 0.91 3.01
N LEU A 293 1.83 -0.42 3.13
CA LEU A 293 0.62 -1.18 3.48
C LEU A 293 0.48 -1.42 4.99
N LYS A 294 1.57 -1.35 5.76
CA LYS A 294 1.54 -1.57 7.21
C LYS A 294 1.34 -0.28 8.01
N GLN A 295 1.92 0.82 7.55
CA GLN A 295 2.22 1.97 8.41
C GLN A 295 1.65 3.29 7.90
N THR A 296 1.36 4.22 8.83
CA THR A 296 0.82 5.53 8.48
C THR A 296 1.87 6.41 7.79
N THR A 297 1.43 7.43 7.03
CA THR A 297 2.36 8.42 6.46
C THR A 297 3.15 9.20 7.51
N ALA A 298 2.63 9.32 8.74
CA ALA A 298 3.37 9.91 9.85
C ALA A 298 4.48 8.99 10.33
N THR A 299 4.19 7.70 10.55
CA THR A 299 5.16 6.67 10.94
C THR A 299 6.30 6.57 9.93
N VAL A 300 5.95 6.42 8.64
CA VAL A 300 6.91 6.34 7.52
C VAL A 300 7.78 7.59 7.44
N ALA A 301 7.21 8.78 7.64
CA ALA A 301 7.97 10.01 7.63
C ALA A 301 8.90 10.15 8.84
N ILE A 302 8.45 9.79 10.05
CA ILE A 302 9.26 9.84 11.27
C ILE A 302 10.43 8.86 11.18
N ALA A 303 10.18 7.61 10.79
CA ALA A 303 11.22 6.60 10.60
C ALA A 303 12.27 7.02 9.55
N SER A 304 11.82 7.59 8.42
CA SER A 304 12.73 8.11 7.39
C SER A 304 13.64 9.24 7.91
N VAL A 305 13.10 10.14 8.75
CA VAL A 305 13.87 11.25 9.31
C VAL A 305 14.80 10.76 10.43
N GLU A 306 14.37 9.83 11.27
CA GLU A 306 15.21 9.25 12.32
C GLU A 306 16.39 8.47 11.74
N LEU A 307 16.18 7.57 10.77
CA LEU A 307 17.28 6.83 10.18
C LEU A 307 18.27 7.76 9.45
N ALA A 308 17.77 8.78 8.75
CA ALA A 308 18.61 9.79 8.12
C ALA A 308 19.41 10.62 9.14
N ALA A 309 18.81 10.95 10.28
CA ALA A 309 19.50 11.65 11.36
C ALA A 309 20.59 10.78 12.01
N ARG A 310 20.29 9.50 12.29
CA ARG A 310 21.26 8.52 12.81
C ARG A 310 22.44 8.31 11.86
N LEU A 311 22.21 8.21 10.54
CA LEU A 311 23.29 8.04 9.56
C LEU A 311 24.12 9.31 9.32
N CYS A 312 23.53 10.50 9.40
CA CYS A 312 24.23 11.76 9.22
C CYS A 312 24.81 12.35 10.53
N ASP A 313 24.96 11.52 11.58
CA ASP A 313 25.44 11.91 12.93
C ASP A 313 24.75 13.18 13.48
N ALA A 314 23.47 13.34 13.19
CA ALA A 314 22.70 14.53 13.57
C ALA A 314 22.12 14.40 14.98
N ASP A 315 21.96 15.54 15.65
CA ASP A 315 21.40 15.66 17.00
C ASP A 315 20.02 14.98 17.13
N LEU A 316 20.01 13.79 17.74
CA LEU A 316 18.81 12.96 17.94
C LEU A 316 17.92 13.46 19.08
N THR A 317 18.39 14.34 19.96
CA THR A 317 17.59 14.84 21.10
C THR A 317 16.30 15.53 20.63
N ARG A 318 16.35 16.12 19.44
CA ARG A 318 15.22 16.79 18.76
C ARG A 318 14.09 15.83 18.37
N LEU A 319 14.42 14.55 18.10
CA LEU A 319 13.42 13.53 17.81
C LEU A 319 12.70 13.05 19.07
N GLY A 320 13.29 13.24 20.26
CA GLY A 320 12.77 12.71 21.51
C GLY A 320 13.20 11.28 21.81
N THR A 321 14.25 10.78 21.16
CA THR A 321 14.86 9.46 21.48
C THR A 321 15.78 9.53 22.72
N GLY A 322 15.78 10.65 23.42
CA GLY A 322 16.41 10.85 24.74
C GLY A 322 15.44 11.57 25.68
N THR A 323 15.77 11.59 26.97
CA THR A 323 14.91 11.97 28.12
C THR A 323 14.42 13.44 28.17
N GLY A 324 14.47 14.18 27.07
CA GLY A 324 14.09 15.60 27.01
C GLY A 324 12.66 15.87 26.55
N GLU A 325 12.02 16.89 27.12
CA GLU A 325 10.61 17.27 26.87
C GLU A 325 10.29 17.77 25.44
N ARG A 326 11.31 17.99 24.60
CA ARG A 326 11.20 18.56 23.24
C ARG A 326 11.14 17.51 22.11
N GLY A 327 10.68 16.30 22.43
CA GLY A 327 10.56 15.19 21.49
C GLY A 327 9.31 15.16 20.60
N ILE A 328 9.30 14.26 19.61
CA ILE A 328 8.12 13.94 18.80
C ILE A 328 7.08 13.25 19.70
N LYS A 329 5.98 13.96 19.99
CA LYS A 329 4.85 13.41 20.74
C LYS A 329 4.04 12.45 19.84
N TYR A 330 4.45 11.18 19.75
CA TYR A 330 3.86 10.16 18.86
C TYR A 330 2.32 10.12 18.87
N ARG A 331 1.69 10.24 20.05
CA ARG A 331 0.22 10.30 20.21
C ARG A 331 -0.46 11.41 19.37
N ARG A 332 0.19 12.57 19.19
CA ARG A 332 -0.33 13.67 18.34
C ARG A 332 -0.32 13.31 16.84
N TRP A 333 0.56 12.41 16.46
CA TRP A 333 0.73 11.93 15.08
C TRP A 333 -0.08 10.66 14.77
N GLY A 334 -0.83 10.14 15.75
CA GLY A 334 -1.59 8.90 15.60
C GLY A 334 -0.72 7.67 15.39
N THR A 335 0.46 7.64 16.02
CA THR A 335 1.42 6.53 15.90
C THR A 335 2.07 6.20 17.25
N THR A 336 2.86 5.13 17.31
CA THR A 336 3.60 4.66 18.50
C THR A 336 5.10 4.50 18.24
N ARG A 337 5.92 4.36 19.29
CA ARG A 337 7.35 4.04 19.11
C ARG A 337 7.54 2.69 18.43
N ALA A 338 6.76 1.66 18.79
CA ALA A 338 6.83 0.33 18.20
C ALA A 338 6.58 0.33 16.69
N GLU A 339 5.60 1.10 16.20
CA GLU A 339 5.33 1.26 14.75
C GLU A 339 6.51 1.92 14.01
N VAL A 340 7.13 2.94 14.63
CA VAL A 340 8.34 3.58 14.07
C VAL A 340 9.51 2.59 14.08
N MET A 341 9.67 1.79 15.14
CA MET A 341 10.72 0.76 15.23
C MET A 341 10.55 -0.33 14.17
N GLU A 342 9.33 -0.86 13.98
CA GLU A 342 9.02 -1.79 12.89
C GLU A 342 9.42 -1.19 11.53
N THR A 343 9.04 0.06 11.27
CA THR A 343 9.34 0.76 10.02
C THR A 343 10.85 0.98 9.81
N LEU A 344 11.59 1.30 10.87
CA LEU A 344 13.05 1.46 10.84
C LEU A 344 13.74 0.13 10.53
N LEU A 345 13.30 -0.96 11.17
CA LEU A 345 13.89 -2.28 10.99
C LEU A 345 13.58 -2.84 9.59
N ASP A 346 12.38 -2.65 9.06
CA ASP A 346 12.03 -3.01 7.67
C ASP A 346 12.94 -2.31 6.65
N LEU A 347 13.26 -1.02 6.88
CA LEU A 347 14.17 -0.26 6.02
C LEU A 347 15.64 -0.71 6.15
N LEU A 348 16.05 -1.12 7.35
CA LEU A 348 17.39 -1.67 7.60
C LEU A 348 17.56 -3.07 7.01
N ASP A 349 16.52 -3.91 7.02
CA ASP A 349 16.54 -5.20 6.30
C ASP A 349 16.69 -5.00 4.79
N LEU A 350 15.95 -4.03 4.20
CA LEU A 350 16.13 -3.65 2.80
C LEU A 350 17.58 -3.23 2.50
N TYR A 351 18.20 -2.40 3.35
CA TYR A 351 19.60 -1.99 3.19
C TYR A 351 20.62 -3.09 3.55
N THR A 352 20.21 -4.14 4.26
CA THR A 352 21.07 -5.30 4.53
C THR A 352 21.14 -6.21 3.31
N HIS A 353 20.00 -6.54 2.71
CA HIS A 353 19.92 -7.56 1.65
C HIS A 353 19.93 -6.98 0.22
N HIS A 354 19.39 -5.78 0.01
CA HIS A 354 19.12 -5.22 -1.32
C HIS A 354 19.68 -3.80 -1.53
N LYS A 355 20.71 -3.44 -0.76
CA LYS A 355 21.43 -2.15 -0.80
C LYS A 355 21.62 -1.54 -2.20
N PRO A 356 22.08 -2.28 -3.25
CA PRO A 356 22.34 -1.68 -4.57
C PRO A 356 21.07 -1.22 -5.29
N SER A 357 19.91 -1.78 -4.97
CA SER A 357 18.62 -1.51 -5.63
C SER A 357 17.86 -0.31 -5.03
N THR A 358 18.53 0.48 -4.17
CA THR A 358 17.93 1.57 -3.37
C THR A 358 18.56 2.94 -3.68
N LEU A 359 17.89 4.02 -3.29
CA LEU A 359 18.32 5.39 -3.56
C LEU A 359 19.30 5.93 -2.51
N ALA A 360 19.14 5.58 -1.24
CA ALA A 360 20.05 6.02 -0.17
C ALA A 360 21.08 4.96 0.24
N GLY A 361 20.79 3.67 0.06
CA GLY A 361 21.67 2.56 0.45
C GLY A 361 23.07 2.63 -0.16
N PRO A 362 23.27 2.99 -1.45
CA PRO A 362 24.61 3.12 -2.04
C PRO A 362 25.49 4.21 -1.39
N SER A 363 24.92 5.21 -0.71
CA SER A 363 25.67 6.34 -0.14
C SER A 363 26.44 6.04 1.14
N TRP A 364 26.24 4.88 1.77
CA TRP A 364 26.82 4.49 3.06
C TRP A 364 27.46 3.09 2.97
N PRO A 365 28.45 2.74 3.80
CA PRO A 365 28.92 1.35 3.92
C PRO A 365 27.86 0.48 4.61
N LEU A 366 27.96 -0.85 4.44
CA LEU A 366 27.01 -1.78 5.05
C LEU A 366 27.05 -1.71 6.59
N ASP A 367 28.25 -1.56 7.16
CA ASP A 367 28.49 -1.53 8.61
C ASP A 367 27.73 -0.40 9.32
N SER A 368 27.50 0.74 8.66
CA SER A 368 26.68 1.83 9.21
C SER A 368 25.24 1.38 9.49
N PHE A 369 24.64 0.60 8.60
CA PHE A 369 23.30 0.05 8.79
C PHE A 369 23.28 -1.04 9.86
N ILE A 370 24.30 -1.91 9.90
CA ILE A 370 24.44 -2.96 10.92
C ILE A 370 24.58 -2.36 12.32
N ASN A 371 25.44 -1.35 12.50
CA ASN A 371 25.64 -0.68 13.78
C ASN A 371 24.35 -0.01 14.28
N ILE A 372 23.62 0.68 13.39
CA ILE A 372 22.32 1.28 13.75
C ILE A 372 21.30 0.20 14.13
N ARG A 373 21.22 -0.91 13.37
CA ARG A 373 20.35 -2.05 13.67
C ARG A 373 20.64 -2.63 15.05
N ILE A 374 21.90 -2.76 15.45
CA ILE A 374 22.28 -3.24 16.80
C ILE A 374 21.72 -2.29 17.87
N THR A 375 21.91 -0.98 17.74
CA THR A 375 21.39 -0.01 18.73
C THR A 375 19.86 -0.03 18.82
N LEU A 376 19.16 -0.19 17.69
CA LEU A 376 17.70 -0.26 17.64
C LEU A 376 17.18 -1.58 18.22
N ASN A 377 17.84 -2.71 17.98
CA ASN A 377 17.47 -3.97 18.58
C ASN A 377 17.66 -3.97 20.11
N GLN A 378 18.71 -3.30 20.62
CA GLN A 378 18.89 -3.08 22.05
C GLN A 378 17.77 -2.19 22.63
N GLU A 379 17.44 -1.09 21.96
CA GLU A 379 16.32 -0.22 22.33
C GLU A 379 14.97 -0.99 22.36
N ALA A 380 14.71 -1.83 21.36
CA ALA A 380 13.52 -2.66 21.29
C ALA A 380 13.46 -3.70 22.44
N ALA A 381 14.56 -4.39 22.72
CA ALA A 381 14.63 -5.36 23.80
C ALA A 381 14.48 -4.73 25.19
N THR A 382 15.06 -3.54 25.42
CA THR A 382 14.93 -2.81 26.70
C THR A 382 13.50 -2.34 26.97
N ASN A 383 12.72 -2.04 25.93
CA ASN A 383 11.36 -1.50 26.05
C ASN A 383 10.26 -2.49 25.67
N ASP A 384 10.59 -3.78 25.50
CA ASP A 384 9.69 -4.87 25.06
C ASP A 384 8.87 -4.52 23.79
N TYR A 385 9.53 -3.92 22.79
CA TYR A 385 8.89 -3.62 21.51
C TYR A 385 8.91 -4.86 20.59
N PRO A 386 7.75 -5.36 20.14
CA PRO A 386 7.70 -6.48 19.22
C PRO A 386 8.24 -6.06 17.84
N ARG A 387 8.83 -7.01 17.09
CA ARG A 387 9.32 -6.75 15.73
C ARG A 387 8.23 -6.25 14.78
N TYR A 388 7.02 -6.77 14.95
CA TYR A 388 5.84 -6.38 14.17
C TYR A 388 4.71 -6.00 15.12
N THR A 389 4.06 -4.88 14.82
CA THR A 389 3.01 -4.32 15.67
C THR A 389 1.71 -5.12 15.60
N GLN A 390 1.05 -5.25 16.75
CA GLN A 390 -0.27 -5.86 16.97
C GLN A 390 -0.48 -7.24 16.33
N SER A 391 -0.34 -8.30 17.14
CA SER A 391 -0.81 -9.63 16.72
C SER A 391 -2.33 -9.72 16.89
N ALA A 392 -3.05 -9.86 15.76
CA ALA A 392 -4.45 -10.26 15.79
C ALA A 392 -4.55 -11.76 16.15
N THR A 393 -4.81 -12.05 17.42
CA THR A 393 -5.29 -13.37 17.85
C THR A 393 -6.55 -13.70 17.07
N ALA A 394 -6.49 -14.74 16.23
CA ALA A 394 -7.69 -15.32 15.66
C ALA A 394 -8.56 -15.88 16.81
N PRO A 395 -9.91 -15.82 16.71
CA PRO A 395 -10.76 -16.56 17.63
C PRO A 395 -10.37 -18.05 17.59
N ALA A 396 -10.22 -18.65 18.76
CA ALA A 396 -9.61 -19.97 18.90
C ALA A 396 -10.54 -21.11 18.45
N THR A 397 -10.56 -21.38 17.15
CA THR A 397 -11.14 -22.60 16.55
C THR A 397 -10.05 -23.39 15.83
N ALA A 398 -10.08 -24.72 15.99
CA ALA A 398 -9.04 -25.68 15.60
C ALA A 398 -7.73 -25.63 16.43
N LYS A 399 -7.68 -26.41 17.52
CA LYS A 399 -6.44 -26.85 18.16
C LYS A 399 -5.79 -27.93 17.29
N GLU A 400 -4.88 -27.57 16.39
CA GLU A 400 -3.99 -28.54 15.78
C GLU A 400 -2.69 -28.63 16.60
N LYS A 401 -2.39 -29.84 17.13
CA LYS A 401 -1.25 -30.06 18.04
C LYS A 401 0.03 -30.31 17.25
N THR A 402 0.77 -29.26 16.90
CA THR A 402 2.15 -29.40 16.42
C THR A 402 3.12 -29.10 17.56
N LYS A 403 3.92 -30.09 17.98
CA LYS A 403 4.89 -29.93 19.07
C LYS A 403 6.02 -29.00 18.63
N SER A 404 6.25 -27.94 19.40
CA SER A 404 7.37 -27.02 19.19
C SER A 404 8.71 -27.68 19.54
N ALA A 405 9.63 -27.76 18.58
CA ALA A 405 11.05 -27.99 18.84
C ALA A 405 11.83 -26.71 18.54
N SER A 406 12.57 -26.23 19.53
CA SER A 406 13.45 -25.05 19.41
C SER A 406 14.64 -25.37 18.49
N ALA A 407 14.82 -24.60 17.42
CA ALA A 407 15.99 -24.67 16.55
C ALA A 407 16.73 -23.32 16.56
N LYS A 408 17.96 -23.35 17.10
CA LYS A 408 18.91 -22.24 17.09
C LYS A 408 19.50 -22.07 15.69
N GLU A 409 19.68 -20.82 15.27
CA GLU A 409 20.44 -20.50 14.05
C GLU A 409 21.95 -20.75 14.25
N THR A 410 22.59 -21.40 13.29
CA THR A 410 24.06 -21.39 13.13
C THR A 410 24.44 -21.46 11.65
N ASN A 411 25.33 -20.56 11.21
CA ASN A 411 25.89 -20.52 9.85
C ASN A 411 26.84 -21.69 9.55
N GLY A 412 26.87 -22.18 8.31
CA GLY A 412 27.86 -23.15 7.83
C GLY A 412 27.75 -23.45 6.33
N VAL A 413 28.89 -23.49 5.63
CA VAL A 413 28.98 -23.70 4.16
C VAL A 413 29.59 -25.07 3.85
N ALA A 414 28.98 -25.88 2.96
CA ALA A 414 29.65 -26.63 1.86
C ALA A 414 28.82 -27.79 1.22
N ARG A 415 28.41 -27.59 -0.05
CA ARG A 415 28.66 -28.42 -1.26
C ARG A 415 28.44 -29.97 -1.29
N ASN A 416 27.50 -30.36 -2.16
CA ASN A 416 27.39 -31.58 -3.01
C ASN A 416 27.19 -33.00 -2.42
N GLY A 417 26.16 -33.72 -2.92
CA GLY A 417 26.16 -35.20 -2.94
C GLY A 417 24.84 -35.91 -3.30
N ALA A 418 24.74 -36.41 -4.55
CA ALA A 418 23.89 -37.51 -5.04
C ALA A 418 22.34 -37.36 -5.14
N LYS A 419 21.79 -38.08 -6.13
CA LYS A 419 20.36 -38.24 -6.48
C LYS A 419 19.71 -39.33 -5.63
N GLU A 420 18.39 -39.28 -5.50
CA GLU A 420 17.56 -40.46 -5.80
C GLU A 420 16.16 -40.07 -6.29
N THR A 421 15.54 -40.94 -7.07
CA THR A 421 14.33 -40.68 -7.87
C THR A 421 13.17 -41.57 -7.43
N THR A 422 12.01 -40.98 -7.15
CA THR A 422 10.72 -41.69 -7.23
C THR A 422 9.65 -40.78 -7.83
N ASN A 423 8.85 -41.34 -8.75
CA ASN A 423 7.74 -40.63 -9.40
C ASN A 423 6.53 -40.57 -8.46
N GLY A 424 5.91 -39.39 -8.38
CA GLY A 424 4.59 -39.21 -7.79
C GLY A 424 3.76 -38.31 -8.69
N THR A 425 2.86 -38.91 -9.47
CA THR A 425 1.95 -38.19 -10.39
C THR A 425 0.97 -37.37 -9.55
N ALA A 426 1.10 -36.05 -9.56
CA ALA A 426 0.18 -35.16 -8.86
C ALA A 426 -0.87 -34.61 -9.85
N ASP A 427 -2.07 -35.20 -9.83
CA ASP A 427 -3.24 -34.64 -10.51
C ASP A 427 -3.62 -33.29 -9.87
N THR A 428 -3.09 -32.21 -10.43
CA THR A 428 -3.40 -30.84 -9.99
C THR A 428 -4.76 -30.40 -10.54
N SER A 429 -5.83 -30.81 -9.87
CA SER A 429 -7.17 -30.22 -10.09
C SER A 429 -7.12 -28.71 -9.80
N PRO A 430 -7.72 -27.84 -10.64
CA PRO A 430 -7.54 -26.38 -10.57
C PRO A 430 -8.23 -25.67 -9.38
N ALA A 431 -8.75 -26.42 -8.39
CA ALA A 431 -9.54 -25.88 -7.28
C ALA A 431 -8.73 -25.21 -6.15
N ALA A 432 -7.42 -25.43 -6.07
CA ALA A 432 -6.61 -25.05 -4.90
C ALA A 432 -6.30 -23.53 -4.78
N ALA A 433 -6.39 -22.76 -5.86
CA ALA A 433 -6.03 -21.33 -5.86
C ALA A 433 -7.07 -20.40 -5.20
N VAL A 434 -8.29 -20.91 -4.90
CA VAL A 434 -9.45 -20.09 -4.49
C VAL A 434 -9.35 -19.56 -3.04
N LEU A 435 -8.43 -20.09 -2.23
CA LEU A 435 -8.39 -19.83 -0.77
C LEU A 435 -7.88 -18.43 -0.36
N ALA A 436 -7.10 -17.73 -1.18
CA ALA A 436 -6.70 -16.33 -0.89
C ALA A 436 -7.87 -15.34 -1.06
N ILE A 437 -8.90 -15.73 -1.81
CA ILE A 437 -10.08 -14.96 -2.20
C ILE A 437 -11.34 -15.74 -1.75
N GLY A 438 -11.31 -16.27 -0.51
CA GLY A 438 -12.28 -17.24 -0.01
C GLY A 438 -13.75 -16.88 -0.31
N GLY A 439 -14.41 -17.71 -1.13
CA GLY A 439 -15.84 -17.68 -1.42
C GLY A 439 -16.40 -16.39 -2.04
N ARG A 440 -15.57 -15.43 -2.48
CA ARG A 440 -16.07 -14.13 -2.94
C ARG A 440 -16.97 -14.29 -4.17
N GLY A 441 -18.13 -13.67 -4.14
CA GLY A 441 -19.04 -13.60 -5.29
C GLY A 441 -19.84 -14.87 -5.62
N GLN A 442 -19.48 -16.04 -5.06
CA GLN A 442 -20.12 -17.32 -5.43
C GLN A 442 -21.61 -17.43 -5.04
N ILE A 443 -22.06 -16.61 -4.08
CA ILE A 443 -23.43 -16.62 -3.53
C ILE A 443 -24.08 -15.21 -3.65
N GLY A 444 -23.51 -14.29 -4.43
CA GLY A 444 -24.11 -12.96 -4.63
C GLY A 444 -23.15 -11.83 -4.99
N THR A 445 -23.69 -10.64 -5.28
CA THR A 445 -22.89 -9.47 -5.66
C THR A 445 -22.00 -8.98 -4.52
N VAL A 446 -20.70 -8.77 -4.82
CA VAL A 446 -19.75 -8.09 -3.93
C VAL A 446 -19.88 -6.57 -4.10
N ARG A 447 -19.99 -5.83 -3.00
CA ARG A 447 -20.10 -4.37 -2.95
C ARG A 447 -18.99 -3.78 -2.09
N PHE A 448 -18.23 -2.84 -2.64
CA PHE A 448 -17.13 -2.18 -1.93
C PHE A 448 -17.62 -0.96 -1.17
N MET A 449 -17.18 -0.78 0.07
CA MET A 449 -17.57 0.36 0.91
C MET A 449 -16.37 0.95 1.66
N LEU A 450 -16.23 2.28 1.62
CA LEU A 450 -15.16 3.00 2.31
C LEU A 450 -15.44 3.25 3.80
N ASP A 451 -16.72 3.34 4.18
CA ASP A 451 -17.17 3.59 5.54
C ASP A 451 -17.53 2.29 6.26
N ALA A 452 -16.68 1.91 7.23
CA ALA A 452 -16.88 0.74 8.07
C ALA A 452 -18.10 0.85 9.01
N ALA A 453 -18.52 2.06 9.40
CA ALA A 453 -19.69 2.27 10.25
C ALA A 453 -20.98 2.02 9.45
N ARG A 454 -21.10 2.63 8.26
CA ARG A 454 -22.18 2.33 7.32
C ARG A 454 -22.25 0.85 6.96
N ALA A 455 -21.12 0.20 6.68
CA ALA A 455 -21.10 -1.22 6.35
C ALA A 455 -21.62 -2.11 7.50
N ARG A 456 -21.28 -1.79 8.76
CA ARG A 456 -21.82 -2.50 9.93
C ARG A 456 -23.31 -2.23 10.15
N GLY A 457 -23.76 -0.99 9.92
CA GLY A 457 -25.17 -0.62 9.99
C GLY A 457 -25.99 -1.38 8.95
N GLU A 458 -25.55 -1.35 7.69
CA GLU A 458 -26.19 -2.07 6.59
C GLU A 458 -26.17 -3.59 6.83
N LYS A 459 -25.04 -4.18 7.27
CA LYS A 459 -25.02 -5.60 7.63
C LYS A 459 -26.07 -5.93 8.69
N ARG A 460 -26.14 -5.16 9.79
CA ARG A 460 -27.12 -5.39 10.87
C ARG A 460 -28.56 -5.30 10.35
N THR A 461 -28.84 -4.32 9.49
CA THR A 461 -30.16 -4.15 8.87
C THR A 461 -30.52 -5.29 7.92
N VAL A 462 -29.56 -5.87 7.19
CA VAL A 462 -29.79 -7.05 6.35
C VAL A 462 -29.99 -8.30 7.22
N GLU A 463 -29.17 -8.48 8.26
CA GLU A 463 -29.17 -9.63 9.18
C GLU A 463 -30.52 -9.79 9.92
N SER A 464 -31.24 -8.70 10.21
CA SER A 464 -32.60 -8.76 10.77
C SER A 464 -33.67 -9.32 9.83
N TYR A 465 -33.48 -9.34 8.50
CA TYR A 465 -34.42 -9.99 7.57
C TYR A 465 -34.19 -11.51 7.44
N PHE A 466 -33.08 -12.03 7.98
CA PHE A 466 -32.68 -13.45 7.89
C PHE A 466 -32.54 -14.10 9.28
N THR A 467 -32.96 -13.41 10.34
CA THR A 467 -33.09 -13.99 11.68
C THR A 467 -34.43 -14.72 11.73
N ALA A 468 -34.42 -16.03 11.96
CA ALA A 468 -35.66 -16.79 12.15
C ALA A 468 -36.23 -16.48 13.55
N GLU A 469 -37.50 -16.10 13.61
CA GLU A 469 -38.26 -16.03 14.85
C GLU A 469 -38.86 -17.42 15.10
N GLU A 470 -38.32 -18.14 16.08
CA GLU A 470 -38.86 -19.42 16.53
C GLU A 470 -39.86 -19.16 17.68
N GLU A 471 -41.16 -19.34 17.41
CA GLU A 471 -42.22 -19.25 18.40
C GLU A 471 -42.44 -20.62 19.06
N GLU A 472 -41.92 -20.80 20.29
CA GLU A 472 -42.17 -22.00 21.09
C GLU A 472 -43.63 -22.03 21.58
N VAL A 473 -44.50 -22.75 20.85
CA VAL A 473 -45.88 -22.99 21.27
C VAL A 473 -45.90 -24.16 22.28
N GLU A 474 -46.00 -23.84 23.57
CA GLU A 474 -46.28 -24.83 24.61
C GLU A 474 -47.70 -25.39 24.44
N VAL A 475 -47.80 -26.63 23.96
CA VAL A 475 -49.08 -27.36 23.88
C VAL A 475 -49.31 -28.12 25.19
N GLU A 476 -50.15 -27.57 26.08
CA GLU A 476 -50.63 -28.30 27.26
C GLU A 476 -51.50 -29.50 26.82
N VAL A 477 -50.95 -30.71 26.95
CA VAL A 477 -51.70 -31.95 26.71
C VAL A 477 -52.43 -32.37 27.98
N GLU A 478 -53.74 -32.12 28.02
CA GLU A 478 -54.59 -32.50 29.16
C GLU A 478 -54.73 -34.02 29.26
N VAL A 479 -54.19 -34.61 30.33
CA VAL A 479 -54.25 -36.06 30.57
C VAL A 479 -55.51 -36.40 31.38
N GLU A 480 -56.57 -36.85 30.69
CA GLU A 480 -57.78 -37.36 31.34
C GLU A 480 -57.45 -38.50 32.34
N ARG A 481 -57.90 -38.35 33.59
CA ARG A 481 -57.78 -39.40 34.61
C ARG A 481 -58.98 -40.35 34.53
N PRO A 482 -58.78 -41.68 34.58
CA PRO A 482 -59.87 -42.64 34.44
C PRO A 482 -60.87 -42.53 35.61
N LYS A 483 -62.17 -42.47 35.26
CA LYS A 483 -63.26 -42.35 36.22
C LYS A 483 -63.37 -43.61 37.08
N ARG A 484 -63.35 -43.45 38.41
CA ARG A 484 -63.67 -44.53 39.36
C ARG A 484 -65.13 -44.96 39.19
N SER A 485 -65.36 -46.23 38.89
CA SER A 485 -66.68 -46.86 39.02
C SER A 485 -67.13 -46.85 40.48
N ARG A 486 -68.42 -46.63 40.70
CA ARG A 486 -69.08 -46.67 42.01
C ARG A 486 -69.68 -48.04 42.28
#